data_AF-A0A9W7ILK0-F1
#
_entry.id   AF-A0A9W7ILK0-F1
#
_cell.length_a   1.000
_cell.length_b   1.000
_cell.length_c   1.000
_cell.angle_alpha   90.00
_cell.angle_beta   90.00
_cell.angle_gamma   90.00
#
_symmetry.space_group_name_H-M   'P 1'
#
loop_
_entity.id
_entity.type
_entity.pdbx_description
1 polymer ?
#
loop_
_entity_poly.entity_id
_entity_poly.type
_entity_poly.pdbx_seq_one_letter_code
_entity_poly.pdbx_strand_id
1 'polypeptide(L)'
;MATRDFNWDLLFEILSRADLETLRKCRILSRECNALTYKSTFLRSHCERTNTLCRYLIHSLQQGRSDSTFSSIHNPGVNPKSISFDFLPARRVRILAGADIGLC
;
A
#
# COMPACT_ATOMS: atom_id res chain seq x y z
N MET A 1 26.47 -17.46 -25.38
CA MET A 1 25.00 -17.30 -25.24
C MET A 1 24.79 -15.98 -24.54
N ALA A 2 24.23 -14.98 -25.22
CA ALA A 2 23.99 -13.67 -24.61
C ALA A 2 22.90 -13.83 -23.54
N THR A 3 23.26 -13.72 -22.27
CA THR A 3 22.31 -13.48 -21.19
C THR A 3 21.63 -12.16 -21.52
N ARG A 4 20.36 -12.20 -21.91
CA ARG A 4 19.57 -10.97 -22.03
C ARG A 4 19.51 -10.40 -20.63
N ASP A 5 20.20 -9.28 -20.41
CA ASP A 5 20.09 -8.54 -19.16
C ASP A 5 18.61 -8.19 -18.96
N PHE A 6 18.04 -8.76 -17.91
CA PHE A 6 16.64 -8.55 -17.59
C PHE A 6 16.48 -7.11 -17.11
N ASN A 7 15.75 -6.30 -17.87
CA ASN A 7 15.57 -4.89 -17.55
C ASN A 7 14.55 -4.72 -16.41
N TRP A 8 15.09 -4.59 -15.19
CA TRP A 8 14.29 -4.41 -13.96
C TRP A 8 13.54 -3.07 -13.92
N ASP A 9 14.01 -2.03 -14.62
CA ASP A 9 13.34 -0.73 -14.66
C ASP A 9 12.06 -0.81 -15.48
N LEU A 10 12.10 -1.52 -16.62
CA LEU A 10 10.89 -1.82 -17.40
C LEU A 10 9.91 -2.66 -16.60
N LEU A 11 10.40 -3.68 -15.87
CA LEU A 11 9.52 -4.49 -15.03
C LEU A 11 8.89 -3.65 -13.91
N PHE A 12 9.66 -2.79 -13.25
CA PHE A 12 9.16 -1.84 -12.25
C PHE A 12 8.02 -0.99 -12.84
N GLU A 13 8.23 -0.45 -14.03
CA GLU A 13 7.28 0.44 -14.70
C GLU A 13 5.98 -0.29 -15.08
N ILE A 14 6.07 -1.54 -15.52
CA ILE A 14 4.92 -2.40 -15.82
C ILE A 14 4.18 -2.77 -14.52
N LEU A 15 4.88 -3.35 -13.54
CA LEU A 15 4.27 -3.90 -12.33
C LEU A 15 3.67 -2.81 -11.44
N SER A 16 4.27 -1.62 -11.39
CA SER A 16 3.70 -0.50 -10.63
C SER A 16 2.33 -0.01 -11.16
N ARG A 17 1.92 -0.42 -12.38
CA ARG A 17 0.58 -0.14 -12.93
C ARG A 17 -0.37 -1.34 -12.86
N ALA A 18 0.13 -2.52 -12.55
CA ALA A 18 -0.68 -3.73 -12.43
C ALA A 18 -1.62 -3.62 -11.23
N ASP A 19 -2.72 -4.38 -11.21
CA ASP A 19 -3.55 -4.49 -10.02
C ASP A 19 -2.88 -5.33 -8.92
N LEU A 20 -3.47 -5.31 -7.71
CA LEU A 20 -2.95 -6.06 -6.57
C LEU A 20 -2.95 -7.58 -6.79
N GLU A 21 -3.91 -8.12 -7.54
CA GLU A 21 -4.01 -9.56 -7.79
C GLU A 21 -2.84 -10.04 -8.67
N THR A 22 -2.56 -9.28 -9.72
CA THR A 22 -1.44 -9.48 -10.64
C THR A 22 -0.12 -9.37 -9.88
N LEU A 23 0.03 -8.37 -9.00
CA LEU A 23 1.23 -8.23 -8.18
C LEU A 23 1.48 -9.43 -7.26
N ARG A 24 0.43 -10.01 -6.67
CA ARG A 24 0.58 -11.24 -5.87
C ARG A 24 1.10 -12.40 -6.69
N LYS A 25 0.56 -12.59 -7.89
CA LYS A 25 1.05 -13.62 -8.82
C LYS A 25 2.50 -13.35 -9.20
N CYS A 26 2.90 -12.09 -9.42
CA CYS A 26 4.28 -11.74 -9.74
C CYS A 26 5.27 -11.96 -8.59
N ARG A 27 4.86 -11.75 -7.33
CA ARG A 27 5.71 -11.98 -6.15
C ARG A 27 6.21 -13.42 -6.03
N ILE A 28 5.40 -14.39 -6.43
CA ILE A 28 5.77 -15.81 -6.35
C ILE A 28 6.61 -16.30 -7.54
N LEU A 29 6.79 -15.49 -8.59
CA LEU A 29 7.56 -15.88 -9.78
C LEU A 29 9.07 -15.95 -9.50
N SER A 30 9.60 -15.02 -8.71
CA SER A 30 11.02 -15.02 -8.34
C SER A 30 11.29 -14.19 -7.08
N ARG A 31 12.46 -14.41 -6.47
CA ARG A 31 12.90 -13.64 -5.29
C ARG A 31 13.10 -12.16 -5.61
N GLU A 32 13.55 -11.86 -6.81
CA GLU A 32 13.80 -10.50 -7.30
C GLU A 32 12.48 -9.75 -7.52
N CYS A 33 11.49 -10.38 -8.15
CA CYS A 33 10.13 -9.83 -8.27
C CYS A 33 9.52 -9.60 -6.89
N ASN A 34 9.68 -10.55 -5.97
CA ASN A 34 9.24 -10.37 -4.59
C ASN A 34 9.88 -9.13 -3.95
N ALA A 35 11.22 -9.07 -3.94
CA ALA A 35 11.98 -7.97 -3.35
C ALA A 35 11.65 -6.61 -3.99
N LEU A 36 11.43 -6.57 -5.32
CA LEU A 36 11.05 -5.35 -6.05
C LEU A 36 9.75 -4.75 -5.50
N THR A 37 8.73 -5.59 -5.27
CA THR A 37 7.41 -5.11 -4.82
C THR A 37 7.39 -4.59 -3.37
N TYR A 38 8.40 -4.94 -2.56
CA TYR A 38 8.56 -4.43 -1.20
C TYR A 38 9.43 -3.17 -1.12
N LYS A 39 10.05 -2.73 -2.22
CA LYS A 39 10.81 -1.46 -2.23
C LYS A 39 9.86 -0.29 -1.97
N SER A 40 10.25 0.61 -1.08
CA SER A 40 9.48 1.83 -0.76
C SER A 40 9.20 2.70 -1.99
N THR A 41 10.15 2.79 -2.92
CA THR A 41 9.99 3.49 -4.20
C THR A 41 8.92 2.84 -5.08
N PHE A 42 8.87 1.51 -5.12
CA PHE A 42 7.85 0.76 -5.84
C PHE A 42 6.47 1.00 -5.25
N LEU A 43 6.35 0.86 -3.92
CA LEU A 43 5.10 1.07 -3.19
C LEU A 43 4.54 2.47 -3.44
N ARG A 44 5.39 3.50 -3.38
CA ARG A 44 5.00 4.88 -3.67
C ARG A 44 4.50 5.02 -5.10
N SER A 45 5.28 4.59 -6.09
CA SER A 45 4.89 4.70 -7.50
C SER A 45 3.61 3.92 -7.82
N HIS A 46 3.44 2.74 -7.22
CA HIS A 46 2.21 1.96 -7.38
C HIS A 46 1.01 2.69 -6.79
N CYS A 47 1.12 3.21 -5.56
CA CYS A 47 0.05 3.96 -4.91
C CYS A 47 -0.41 5.17 -5.72
N GLU A 48 0.55 5.94 -6.24
CA GLU A 48 0.29 7.09 -7.10
C GLU A 48 -0.40 6.69 -8.41
N ARG A 49 0.01 5.58 -9.03
CA ARG A 49 -0.49 5.13 -10.33
C ARG A 49 -1.85 4.44 -10.25
N THR A 50 -2.11 3.68 -9.19
CA THR A 50 -3.36 2.92 -9.03
C THR A 50 -4.38 3.64 -8.15
N ASN A 51 -4.07 4.85 -7.69
CA ASN A 51 -4.86 5.58 -6.68
C ASN A 51 -5.09 4.73 -5.41
N THR A 52 -4.16 3.83 -5.08
CA THR A 52 -4.20 3.05 -3.84
C THR A 52 -3.52 3.82 -2.71
N LEU A 53 -3.88 3.47 -1.48
CA LEU A 53 -3.47 4.19 -0.29
C LEU A 53 -2.52 3.33 0.54
N CYS A 54 -1.31 3.84 0.75
CA CYS A 54 -0.33 3.27 1.67
C CYS A 54 -0.17 4.23 2.86
N ARG A 55 -0.85 3.92 3.97
CA ARG A 55 -0.90 4.74 5.19
C ARG A 55 -0.91 3.85 6.43
N TYR A 56 -0.45 4.40 7.56
CA TYR A 56 -0.62 3.73 8.85
C TYR A 56 -1.99 4.06 9.42
N LEU A 57 -2.70 3.04 9.89
CA LEU A 57 -3.92 3.22 10.67
C LEU A 57 -3.57 3.29 12.15
N ILE A 58 -3.76 4.46 12.76
CA ILE A 58 -3.58 4.68 14.19
C ILE A 58 -4.96 4.58 14.84
N HIS A 59 -5.12 3.64 15.75
CA HIS A 59 -6.31 3.50 16.57
C HIS A 59 -5.95 3.69 18.04
N SER A 60 -6.55 4.70 18.68
CA SER A 60 -6.38 4.99 20.09
C SER A 60 -7.65 4.63 20.87
N LEU A 61 -7.47 4.08 22.07
CA LEU A 61 -8.56 3.80 23.00
C LEU A 61 -8.29 4.56 24.30
N GLN A 62 -9.02 5.65 24.55
CA GLN A 62 -8.94 6.41 25.80
C GLN A 62 -10.32 6.50 26.45
N GLN A 63 -10.43 6.05 27.71
CA GLN A 63 -11.62 6.22 28.58
C GLN A 63 -12.97 5.98 27.86
N GLY A 64 -13.08 4.90 27.08
CA GLY A 64 -14.32 4.53 26.38
C GLY A 64 -14.60 5.31 25.09
N ARG A 65 -13.65 6.12 24.60
CA ARG A 65 -13.65 6.69 23.25
C ARG A 65 -12.59 5.98 22.41
N SER A 66 -12.96 5.64 21.19
CA SER A 66 -12.09 5.00 20.20
C SER A 66 -11.95 5.95 19.03
N ASP A 67 -10.74 6.47 18.81
CA ASP A 67 -10.46 7.35 17.69
C ASP A 67 -9.51 6.63 16.73
N SER A 68 -9.91 6.57 15.46
CA SER A 68 -9.11 6.01 14.37
C SER A 68 -8.70 7.12 13.42
N THR A 69 -7.44 7.16 13.01
CA THR A 69 -6.96 8.10 12.00
C THR A 69 -5.88 7.47 11.12
N PHE A 70 -5.77 7.93 9.88
CA PHE A 70 -4.70 7.53 8.98
C PHE A 70 -3.55 8.52 9.05
N SER A 71 -2.34 8.02 9.33
CA SER A 71 -1.10 8.78 9.23
C SER A 71 -0.41 8.53 7.89
N SER A 72 0.11 9.61 7.29
CA SER A 72 0.85 9.53 6.03
C SER A 72 2.25 8.95 6.25
N ILE A 73 2.66 8.01 5.39
CA ILE A 73 3.98 7.39 5.42
C ILE A 73 5.01 8.25 4.68
N HIS A 74 4.55 9.07 3.73
CA HIS A 74 5.42 9.84 2.88
C HIS A 74 4.74 11.14 2.45
N ASN A 75 5.45 12.25 2.67
CA ASN A 75 5.16 13.61 2.22
C ASN A 75 4.32 14.50 3.18
N PRO A 76 4.94 15.54 3.79
CA PRO A 76 4.25 16.57 4.55
C PRO A 76 3.54 17.63 3.68
N GLY A 77 3.69 17.60 2.34
CA GLY A 77 3.20 18.65 1.44
C GLY A 77 2.03 18.29 0.51
N VAL A 78 1.67 17.01 0.38
CA VAL A 78 0.48 16.62 -0.40
C VAL A 78 -0.68 16.67 0.55
N ASN A 79 -1.58 17.65 0.36
CA ASN A 79 -2.84 17.74 1.08
C ASN A 79 -3.52 16.37 0.97
N PRO A 80 -3.48 15.53 2.02
CA PRO A 80 -3.98 14.19 1.91
C PRO A 80 -5.47 14.40 1.67
N LYS A 81 -6.04 13.78 0.63
CA LYS A 81 -7.46 13.46 0.69
C LYS A 81 -7.67 12.86 2.08
N SER A 82 -8.30 13.64 2.95
CA SER A 82 -8.44 13.32 4.36
C SER A 82 -9.45 12.20 4.34
N ILE A 83 -8.94 10.98 4.37
CA ILE A 83 -9.79 9.81 4.49
C ILE A 83 -10.26 9.86 5.92
N SER A 84 -11.41 10.49 6.07
CA SER A 84 -12.11 10.55 7.31
C SER A 84 -12.86 9.26 7.50
N PHE A 85 -12.93 8.79 8.74
CA PHE A 85 -13.82 7.69 9.11
C PHE A 85 -15.27 8.16 9.30
N ASP A 86 -15.60 9.41 8.95
CA ASP A 86 -16.96 9.96 9.03
C ASP A 86 -18.00 9.20 8.18
N PHE A 87 -17.56 8.43 7.17
CA PHE A 87 -18.46 7.55 6.42
C PHE A 87 -18.93 6.34 7.24
N LEU A 88 -18.24 6.01 8.34
CA LEU A 88 -18.61 4.89 9.18
C LEU A 88 -19.77 5.27 10.10
N PRO A 89 -20.82 4.45 10.21
CA PRO A 89 -22.07 4.80 10.88
C PRO A 89 -21.97 4.96 12.41
N ALA A 90 -20.78 4.89 13.02
CA ALA A 90 -20.61 5.07 14.45
C ALA A 90 -19.25 5.68 14.81
N ARG A 91 -19.23 6.56 15.82
CA ARG A 91 -18.02 7.06 16.51
C ARG A 91 -17.20 5.96 17.20
N ARG A 92 -17.65 4.70 17.13
CA ARG A 92 -16.99 3.53 17.72
C ARG A 92 -16.94 2.42 16.69
N VAL A 93 -15.92 2.46 15.84
CA VAL A 93 -15.64 1.35 14.92
C VAL A 93 -14.49 0.54 15.47
N ARG A 94 -14.71 -0.77 15.61
CA ARG A 94 -13.67 -1.72 15.99
C ARG A 94 -13.22 -2.46 14.74
N ILE A 95 -11.91 -2.46 14.49
CA ILE A 95 -11.32 -3.33 13.47
C ILE A 95 -11.39 -4.76 14.01
N LEU A 96 -12.20 -5.61 13.39
CA LEU A 96 -12.38 -7.01 13.81
C LEU A 96 -11.40 -7.95 13.12
N ALA A 97 -10.97 -7.60 11.92
CA ALA A 97 -10.03 -8.38 11.12
C ALA A 97 -9.21 -7.45 10.24
N GLY A 98 -7.98 -7.88 9.97
CA GLY A 98 -7.13 -7.39 8.90
C GLY A 98 -6.71 -8.58 8.05
N ALA A 99 -6.28 -8.32 6.82
CA ALA A 99 -5.85 -9.36 5.93
C ALA A 99 -4.50 -8.98 5.32
N ASP A 100 -3.56 -9.92 5.33
CA ASP A 100 -2.27 -9.82 4.64
C ASP A 100 -2.49 -10.03 3.14
N ILE A 101 -3.21 -9.10 2.56
CA ILE A 101 -3.45 -9.04 1.12
C ILE A 101 -2.98 -7.70 0.55
N GLY A 102 -2.49 -6.82 1.43
CA GLY A 102 -1.92 -5.53 1.07
C GLY A 102 -0.51 -5.64 0.50
N LEU A 103 -0.05 -4.52 -0.04
CA LEU A 103 1.32 -4.36 -0.50
C LEU A 103 2.34 -4.23 0.65
N CYS A 104 1.87 -4.05 1.88
CA CYS A 104 2.63 -3.72 3.09
C CYS A 104 2.55 -4.81 4.14
#